data_AF-A0A2V8FZ42-F1
#
_entry.id   AF-A0A2V8FZ42-F1
#
_cell.length_a   1.000
_cell.length_b   1.000
_cell.length_c   1.000
_cell.angle_alpha   90.00
_cell.angle_beta   90.00
_cell.angle_gamma   90.00
#
_symmetry.space_group_name_H-M   'P 1'
#
loop_
_entity.id
_entity.type
_entity.pdbx_description
1 polymer ?
#
loop_
_entity_poly.entity_id
_entity_poly.type
_entity_poly.pdbx_seq_one_letter_code
_entity_poly.pdbx_strand_id
1 'polypeptide(L)'
;MRIRLIPLALAGGLITANASAQHVTIRDTIRRALPATYQGRYRGPEQTERFSRKIKVGRDGRVSVGNIAGDITVTGGPGDEVSIDAIKRTRADRGELSTVQIIVDDRAGRVDVRTEHTGQNDHVSVDYTISVPTSAAVELHSVSGSLKVSNVQGAVRMETISGNVTSSTSPHVEVAKSVSGDVDLSGMSVDGDLSAGSISGRVRARGVKARGLQLGTVSGDVTVSDVVCERLDAKSVSGNLEVSGALTRTGRYNLTSHSGSVRLNLSGNTGFELNASTFSGSVHSDVPLTIGGDSDRNRRRFLGNRSMRGTYGDGSAMLTIRTFSGDIVISGK
;
A
#
# COMPACT_ATOMS: atom_id res chain seq x y z
N MET A 1 42.02 13.05 -39.31
CA MET A 1 40.68 12.76 -38.74
C MET A 1 40.68 13.29 -37.31
N ARG A 2 40.05 14.45 -37.11
CA ARG A 2 40.04 15.21 -35.85
C ARG A 2 38.83 14.79 -35.03
N ILE A 3 39.01 14.32 -33.80
CA ILE A 3 37.93 14.25 -32.80
C ILE A 3 38.44 14.96 -31.55
N ARG A 4 37.85 16.13 -31.30
CA ARG A 4 37.96 16.90 -30.06
C ARG A 4 37.02 16.26 -29.03
N LEU A 5 37.52 15.97 -27.84
CA LEU A 5 36.71 15.94 -26.62
C LEU A 5 37.41 16.77 -25.54
N ILE A 6 36.69 17.78 -25.08
CA ILE A 6 36.90 18.66 -23.92
C ILE A 6 36.20 17.95 -22.75
N PRO A 7 36.72 17.86 -21.50
CA PRO A 7 36.59 19.00 -20.56
C PRO A 7 37.62 19.13 -19.41
N LEU A 8 37.81 20.38 -18.97
CA LEU A 8 38.46 20.81 -17.72
C LEU A 8 38.01 22.28 -17.52
N ALA A 9 37.61 22.84 -16.37
CA ALA A 9 37.22 22.40 -15.02
C ALA A 9 36.75 23.66 -14.23
N LEU A 10 36.38 23.45 -12.95
CA LEU A 10 36.32 24.40 -11.82
C LEU A 10 35.10 25.35 -11.75
N ALA A 11 34.48 25.64 -10.59
CA ALA A 11 34.72 25.26 -9.19
C ALA A 11 33.55 25.72 -8.28
N GLY A 12 33.51 25.13 -7.07
CA GLY A 12 32.96 25.72 -5.83
C GLY A 12 31.55 25.26 -5.47
N GLY A 13 31.25 24.67 -4.31
CA GLY A 13 32.04 24.31 -3.14
C GLY A 13 31.12 23.68 -2.09
N LEU A 14 31.50 22.49 -1.62
CA LEU A 14 31.54 22.07 -0.21
C LEU A 14 30.51 22.67 0.78
N ILE A 15 29.54 21.84 1.18
CA ILE A 15 29.13 21.71 2.58
C ILE A 15 29.05 20.20 2.93
N THR A 16 29.99 19.80 3.78
CA THR A 16 30.06 18.63 4.67
C THR A 16 28.79 18.48 5.52
N ALA A 17 28.32 17.36 6.05
CA ALA A 17 28.76 15.98 6.21
C ALA A 17 27.56 15.16 6.76
N ASN A 18 27.65 13.84 6.60
CA ASN A 18 27.22 12.78 7.54
C ASN A 18 25.85 12.87 8.24
N ALA A 19 24.94 11.98 7.87
CA ALA A 19 24.35 10.98 8.79
C ALA A 19 23.32 10.12 8.06
N SER A 20 23.59 8.82 7.94
CA SER A 20 22.64 7.67 7.92
C SER A 20 23.20 6.51 7.08
N ALA A 21 24.37 6.02 7.49
CA ALA A 21 24.77 4.66 7.19
C ALA A 21 23.85 3.72 7.99
N GLN A 22 22.74 3.28 7.38
CA GLN A 22 21.96 2.11 7.81
C GLN A 22 20.97 1.69 6.70
N HIS A 23 21.43 1.64 5.45
CA HIS A 23 20.76 0.88 4.40
C HIS A 23 21.39 -0.50 4.36
N VAL A 24 20.97 -1.39 5.26
CA VAL A 24 21.33 -2.82 5.18
C VAL A 24 20.70 -3.39 3.91
N THR A 25 21.58 -3.91 3.06
CA THR A 25 21.36 -4.37 1.71
C THR A 25 20.42 -5.58 1.66
N ILE A 26 19.12 -5.34 1.48
CA ILE A 26 18.15 -6.36 1.02
C ILE A 26 17.73 -6.01 -0.42
N ARG A 27 18.71 -5.64 -1.27
CA ARG A 27 18.47 -5.41 -2.70
C ARG A 27 18.96 -6.57 -3.58
N ASP A 28 19.82 -7.44 -3.07
CA ASP A 28 20.45 -8.48 -3.90
C ASP A 28 19.68 -9.80 -3.97
N THR A 29 18.68 -10.04 -3.11
CA THR A 29 17.88 -11.28 -3.15
C THR A 29 16.70 -11.22 -4.12
N ILE A 30 16.40 -10.05 -4.71
CA ILE A 30 15.17 -9.82 -5.48
C ILE A 30 15.29 -10.25 -6.97
N ARG A 31 16.47 -10.68 -7.44
CA ARG A 31 16.68 -10.97 -8.88
C ARG A 31 16.40 -12.40 -9.36
N ARG A 32 15.83 -13.30 -8.56
CA ARG A 32 15.53 -14.68 -9.02
C ARG A 32 14.24 -15.27 -8.47
N ALA A 33 13.12 -14.56 -8.65
CA ALA A 33 11.81 -15.18 -8.49
C ALA A 33 10.89 -14.74 -9.62
N LEU A 34 10.89 -15.51 -10.71
CA LEU A 34 9.79 -15.49 -11.68
C LEU A 34 8.73 -16.49 -11.18
N PRO A 35 7.43 -16.12 -11.17
CA PRO A 35 6.39 -17.02 -10.72
C PRO A 35 6.12 -18.09 -11.78
N ALA A 36 6.53 -19.33 -11.52
CA ALA A 36 6.01 -20.47 -12.24
C ALA A 36 4.59 -20.73 -11.73
N THR A 37 3.62 -20.63 -12.63
CA THR A 37 2.21 -21.02 -12.44
C THR A 37 2.12 -22.42 -11.84
N TYR A 38 1.65 -22.50 -10.60
CA TYR A 38 1.42 -23.71 -9.83
C TYR A 38 0.22 -24.49 -10.37
N GLN A 39 0.47 -25.52 -11.18
CA GLN A 39 -0.50 -26.60 -11.40
C GLN A 39 -0.01 -27.87 -10.69
N GLY A 40 -0.85 -28.36 -9.78
CA GLY A 40 -0.50 -29.33 -8.74
C GLY A 40 -0.11 -30.72 -9.21
N ARG A 41 0.89 -31.29 -8.52
CA ARG A 41 1.29 -32.70 -8.59
C ARG A 41 1.77 -33.30 -7.25
N TYR A 42 1.34 -32.78 -6.10
CA TYR A 42 1.66 -33.39 -4.80
C TYR A 42 0.39 -33.92 -4.13
N ARG A 43 0.16 -35.23 -4.27
CA ARG A 43 -0.99 -35.99 -3.75
C ARG A 43 -0.59 -36.88 -2.54
N GLY A 44 0.27 -36.40 -1.65
CA GLY A 44 0.55 -37.04 -0.37
C GLY A 44 -0.36 -36.50 0.76
N PRO A 45 -0.53 -37.24 1.87
CA PRO A 45 -1.20 -36.72 3.07
C PRO A 45 -0.39 -35.54 3.64
N GLU A 46 -1.09 -34.49 4.07
CA GLU A 46 -0.46 -33.30 4.65
C GLU A 46 0.33 -33.67 5.91
N GLN A 47 1.62 -33.33 5.91
CA GLN A 47 2.53 -33.47 7.04
C GLN A 47 2.72 -32.10 7.67
N THR A 48 2.74 -32.04 9.00
CA THR A 48 2.90 -30.79 9.73
C THR A 48 3.93 -30.89 10.85
N GLU A 49 4.61 -29.78 11.12
CA GLU A 49 5.50 -29.61 12.27
C GLU A 49 5.17 -28.28 12.95
N ARG A 50 5.04 -28.30 14.28
CA ARG A 50 4.70 -27.12 15.06
C ARG A 50 5.95 -26.55 15.72
N PHE A 51 6.04 -25.24 15.72
CA PHE A 51 7.02 -24.45 16.46
C PHE A 51 6.28 -23.43 17.33
N SER A 52 6.67 -23.30 18.59
CA SER A 52 6.11 -22.29 19.48
C SER A 52 7.23 -21.71 20.35
N ARG A 53 7.29 -20.38 20.43
CA ARG A 53 8.26 -19.67 21.27
C ARG A 53 7.65 -18.40 21.84
N LYS A 54 7.88 -18.14 23.13
CA LYS A 54 7.50 -16.90 23.81
C LYS A 54 8.74 -16.10 24.18
N ILE A 55 8.69 -14.80 23.93
CA ILE A 55 9.83 -13.90 24.14
C ILE A 55 9.34 -12.61 24.76
N LYS A 56 9.99 -12.16 25.82
CA LYS A 56 9.72 -10.87 26.44
C LYS A 56 10.39 -9.76 25.62
N VAL A 57 9.58 -8.88 25.01
CA VAL A 57 10.09 -7.78 24.17
C VAL A 57 9.85 -6.40 24.79
N GLY A 58 8.99 -6.30 25.80
CA GLY A 58 8.53 -5.02 26.33
C GLY A 58 7.30 -4.51 25.58
N ARG A 59 6.58 -3.55 26.15
CA ARG A 59 5.32 -3.05 25.57
C ARG A 59 5.49 -2.34 24.23
N ASP A 60 6.61 -1.64 24.07
CA ASP A 60 6.94 -0.86 22.86
C ASP A 60 8.01 -1.56 22.00
N GLY A 61 8.12 -2.88 22.15
CA GLY A 61 9.08 -3.68 21.41
C GLY A 61 8.84 -3.66 19.90
N ARG A 62 9.89 -3.97 19.13
CA ARG A 62 9.78 -4.12 17.67
C ARG A 62 9.78 -5.59 17.29
N VAL A 63 8.83 -5.99 16.46
CA VAL A 63 8.70 -7.35 15.94
C VAL A 63 8.81 -7.30 14.42
N SER A 64 9.81 -8.00 13.88
CA SER A 64 10.03 -8.17 12.44
C SER A 64 9.83 -9.63 12.09
N VAL A 65 9.04 -9.91 11.05
CA VAL A 65 8.77 -11.29 10.61
C VAL A 65 8.94 -11.36 9.10
N GLY A 66 9.88 -12.19 8.67
CA GLY A 66 10.16 -12.50 7.27
C GLY A 66 9.79 -13.93 6.94
N ASN A 67 8.95 -14.13 5.92
CA ASN A 67 8.59 -15.44 5.42
C ASN A 67 8.78 -15.57 3.91
N ILE A 68 8.97 -16.80 3.44
CA ILE A 68 9.07 -17.08 2.00
C ILE A 68 7.76 -17.66 1.48
N ALA A 69 7.17 -18.62 2.19
CA ALA A 69 5.93 -19.28 1.81
C ALA A 69 5.03 -19.48 3.03
N GLY A 70 3.76 -19.09 2.94
CA GLY A 70 2.76 -19.24 4.00
C GLY A 70 2.30 -17.92 4.61
N ASP A 71 1.14 -17.95 5.25
CA ASP A 71 0.47 -16.75 5.74
C ASP A 71 1.08 -16.24 7.04
N ILE A 72 1.09 -14.93 7.25
CA ILE A 72 1.50 -14.31 8.51
C ILE A 72 0.30 -13.57 9.09
N THR A 73 -0.17 -14.02 10.26
CA THR A 73 -1.21 -13.36 11.04
C THR A 73 -0.62 -12.80 12.31
N VAL A 74 -0.72 -11.48 12.50
CA VAL A 74 -0.34 -10.79 13.73
C VAL A 74 -1.57 -10.20 14.41
N THR A 75 -1.69 -10.44 15.72
CA THR A 75 -2.73 -9.86 16.55
C THR A 75 -2.11 -9.14 17.74
N GLY A 76 -2.50 -7.89 17.97
CA GLY A 76 -2.14 -7.17 19.18
C GLY A 76 -2.93 -7.66 20.38
N GLY A 77 -2.25 -7.93 21.48
CA GLY A 77 -2.81 -8.41 22.74
C GLY A 77 -2.24 -7.68 23.96
N PRO A 78 -2.83 -7.89 25.13
CA PRO A 78 -2.29 -7.34 26.38
C PRO A 78 -0.98 -8.04 26.76
N GLY A 79 -0.10 -7.31 27.45
CA GLY A 79 1.17 -7.85 27.96
C GLY A 79 2.40 -7.16 27.37
N ASP A 80 3.55 -7.77 27.57
CA ASP A 80 4.87 -7.32 27.13
C ASP A 80 5.69 -8.46 26.47
N GLU A 81 4.99 -9.54 26.11
CA GLU A 81 5.55 -10.73 25.48
C GLU A 81 5.03 -10.89 24.06
N VAL A 82 5.87 -11.46 23.21
CA VAL A 82 5.54 -11.92 21.87
C VAL A 82 5.39 -13.43 21.93
N SER A 83 4.24 -13.95 21.51
CA SER A 83 4.01 -15.38 21.31
C SER A 83 4.08 -15.67 19.82
N ILE A 84 5.02 -16.52 19.42
CA ILE A 84 5.21 -16.94 18.03
C ILE A 84 4.76 -18.39 17.95
N ASP A 85 3.67 -18.64 17.24
CA ASP A 85 3.22 -19.97 16.89
C ASP A 85 3.33 -20.14 15.38
N ALA A 86 4.02 -21.19 14.94
CA ALA A 86 4.23 -21.46 13.52
C ALA A 86 3.93 -22.93 13.20
N ILE A 87 3.32 -23.15 12.04
CA ILE A 87 3.01 -24.48 11.52
C ILE A 87 3.69 -24.63 10.16
N LYS A 88 4.71 -25.47 10.10
CA LYS A 88 5.28 -25.91 8.82
C LYS A 88 4.37 -26.97 8.22
N ARG A 89 4.10 -26.90 6.91
CA ARG A 89 3.26 -27.86 6.19
C ARG A 89 3.92 -28.29 4.89
N THR A 90 3.80 -29.56 4.54
CA THR A 90 4.13 -30.09 3.21
C THR A 90 3.16 -31.20 2.83
N ARG A 91 2.96 -31.40 1.52
CA ARG A 91 2.26 -32.58 0.96
C ARG A 91 3.21 -33.54 0.24
N ALA A 92 4.50 -33.25 0.31
CA ALA A 92 5.58 -34.10 -0.17
C ALA A 92 6.10 -34.97 0.98
N ASP A 93 7.39 -35.26 0.99
CA ASP A 93 8.01 -36.03 2.06
C ASP A 93 8.09 -35.21 3.36
N ARG A 94 7.81 -35.86 4.50
CA ARG A 94 7.97 -35.27 5.84
C ARG A 94 9.42 -34.80 6.06
N GLY A 95 10.40 -35.45 5.44
CA GLY A 95 11.81 -35.05 5.51
C GLY A 95 12.06 -33.60 5.07
N GLU A 96 11.26 -33.05 4.15
CA GLU A 96 11.38 -31.66 3.69
C GLU A 96 11.12 -30.64 4.82
N LEU A 97 10.36 -30.99 5.86
CA LEU A 97 10.11 -30.07 6.98
C LEU A 97 11.40 -29.67 7.72
N SER A 98 12.43 -30.52 7.66
CA SER A 98 13.74 -30.27 8.26
C SER A 98 14.63 -29.33 7.44
N THR A 99 14.33 -29.15 6.14
CA THR A 99 15.08 -28.21 5.27
C THR A 99 14.68 -26.77 5.52
N VAL A 100 13.53 -26.54 6.17
CA VAL A 100 13.03 -25.22 6.54
C VAL A 100 13.28 -24.95 8.01
N GLN A 101 14.05 -23.91 8.30
CA GLN A 101 14.39 -23.49 9.65
C GLN A 101 13.73 -22.16 10.00
N ILE A 102 13.22 -22.06 11.22
CA ILE A 102 12.67 -20.82 11.77
C ILE A 102 13.73 -20.26 12.72
N ILE A 103 14.38 -19.19 12.30
CA ILE A 103 15.38 -18.49 13.09
C ILE A 103 14.71 -17.36 13.83
N VAL A 104 14.94 -17.30 15.14
CA VAL A 104 14.39 -16.25 16.00
C VAL A 104 15.52 -15.60 16.79
N ASP A 105 15.86 -14.38 16.38
CA ASP A 105 16.85 -13.53 17.03
C ASP A 105 16.15 -12.60 18.02
N ASP A 106 16.35 -12.84 19.31
CA ASP A 106 15.91 -11.96 20.37
C ASP A 106 17.05 -11.04 20.86
N ARG A 107 16.82 -9.74 20.77
CA ARG A 107 17.67 -8.70 21.37
C ARG A 107 16.80 -7.84 22.28
N ALA A 108 17.41 -7.12 23.21
CA ALA A 108 16.68 -6.23 24.11
C ALA A 108 15.74 -5.29 23.32
N GLY A 109 14.42 -5.47 23.48
CA GLY A 109 13.41 -4.66 22.79
C GLY A 109 13.11 -5.01 21.32
N ARG A 110 13.73 -6.05 20.75
CA ARG A 110 13.54 -6.43 19.34
C ARG A 110 13.50 -7.94 19.15
N VAL A 111 12.51 -8.42 18.41
CA VAL A 111 12.41 -9.80 17.94
C VAL A 111 12.43 -9.81 16.41
N ASP A 112 13.32 -10.60 15.83
CA ASP A 112 13.41 -10.83 14.38
C ASP A 112 13.19 -12.31 14.11
N VAL A 113 12.13 -12.63 13.36
CA VAL A 113 11.74 -13.99 12.98
C VAL A 113 11.96 -14.14 11.48
N ARG A 114 12.73 -15.15 11.07
CA ARG A 114 13.02 -15.41 9.66
C ARG A 114 12.88 -16.88 9.33
N THR A 115 12.22 -17.16 8.22
CA THR A 115 12.20 -18.50 7.63
C THR A 115 13.34 -18.65 6.63
N GLU A 116 14.22 -19.62 6.85
CA GLU A 116 15.28 -19.99 5.91
C GLU A 116 14.99 -21.35 5.28
N HIS A 117 15.08 -21.41 3.95
CA HIS A 117 14.94 -22.62 3.16
C HIS A 117 16.35 -23.07 2.73
N THR A 118 16.78 -24.20 3.25
CA THR A 118 18.10 -24.79 2.94
C THR A 118 18.03 -25.85 1.85
N GLY A 119 16.83 -26.31 1.50
CA GLY A 119 16.58 -27.25 0.42
C GLY A 119 16.51 -26.57 -0.96
N GLN A 120 16.90 -27.29 -2.01
CA GLN A 120 16.55 -26.93 -3.38
C GLN A 120 15.20 -27.59 -3.71
N ASN A 121 14.17 -26.79 -4.01
CA ASN A 121 12.78 -27.24 -4.27
C ASN A 121 12.05 -27.87 -3.06
N ASP A 122 12.14 -27.28 -1.87
CA ASP A 122 11.25 -27.68 -0.77
C ASP A 122 9.83 -27.14 -0.97
N HIS A 123 8.83 -28.00 -0.79
CA HIS A 123 7.40 -27.66 -0.93
C HIS A 123 6.77 -27.37 0.42
N VAL A 124 7.51 -26.64 1.25
CA VAL A 124 7.14 -26.36 2.63
C VAL A 124 6.59 -24.93 2.71
N SER A 125 5.40 -24.79 3.29
CA SER A 125 4.87 -23.50 3.72
C SER A 125 4.95 -23.39 5.24
N VAL A 126 5.19 -22.20 5.75
CA VAL A 126 5.22 -21.90 7.18
C VAL A 126 4.16 -20.83 7.45
N ASP A 127 3.12 -21.20 8.19
CA ASP A 127 2.10 -20.25 8.59
C ASP A 127 2.37 -19.77 10.01
N TYR A 128 2.42 -18.45 10.17
CA TYR A 128 2.69 -17.79 11.43
C TYR A 128 1.41 -17.21 12.03
N THR A 129 1.18 -17.53 13.29
CA THR A 129 0.22 -16.87 14.18
C THR A 129 1.00 -16.23 15.32
N ILE A 130 1.08 -14.91 15.31
CA ILE A 130 1.93 -14.16 16.23
C ILE A 130 1.05 -13.22 17.05
N SER A 131 1.18 -13.30 18.37
CA SER A 131 0.58 -12.33 19.29
C SER A 131 1.67 -11.37 19.76
N VAL A 132 1.44 -10.07 19.62
CA VAL A 132 2.38 -9.01 20.02
C VAL A 132 1.73 -8.09 21.05
N PRO A 133 2.50 -7.37 21.87
CA PRO A 133 1.96 -6.28 22.68
C PRO A 133 1.23 -5.25 21.80
N THR A 134 0.09 -4.73 22.26
CA THR A 134 -0.69 -3.75 21.48
C THR A 134 0.11 -2.52 21.01
N SER A 135 1.05 -2.01 21.81
CA SER A 135 1.88 -0.86 21.45
C SER A 135 3.13 -1.21 20.62
N ALA A 136 3.37 -2.49 20.33
CA ALA A 136 4.55 -2.94 19.60
C ALA A 136 4.54 -2.44 18.15
N ALA A 137 5.73 -2.13 17.63
CA ALA A 137 5.93 -1.86 16.22
C ALA A 137 6.09 -3.18 15.45
N VAL A 138 5.35 -3.36 14.36
CA VAL A 138 5.28 -4.60 13.59
C VAL A 138 5.71 -4.37 12.16
N GLU A 139 6.66 -5.17 11.71
CA GLU A 139 7.15 -5.18 10.33
C GLU A 139 7.02 -6.59 9.75
N LEU A 140 6.21 -6.73 8.70
CA LEU A 140 5.93 -7.99 8.04
C LEU A 140 6.43 -7.97 6.59
N HIS A 141 7.20 -9.00 6.25
CA HIS A 141 7.71 -9.23 4.91
C HIS A 141 7.39 -10.65 4.48
N SER A 142 6.77 -10.82 3.31
CA SER A 142 6.56 -12.14 2.70
C SER A 142 6.88 -12.15 1.21
N VAL A 143 7.34 -13.28 0.70
CA VAL A 143 7.44 -13.50 -0.75
C VAL A 143 6.13 -14.08 -1.28
N SER A 144 5.62 -15.12 -0.64
CA SER A 144 4.37 -15.79 -1.01
C SER A 144 3.56 -16.09 0.24
N GLY A 145 2.46 -15.37 0.43
CA GLY A 145 1.60 -15.51 1.59
C GLY A 145 0.85 -14.22 1.88
N SER A 146 -0.33 -14.37 2.46
CA SER A 146 -1.15 -13.25 2.89
C SER A 146 -0.66 -12.73 4.24
N LEU A 147 -0.67 -11.40 4.39
CA LEU A 147 -0.31 -10.70 5.60
C LEU A 147 -1.59 -10.16 6.24
N LYS A 148 -1.82 -10.49 7.50
CA LYS A 148 -2.95 -9.99 8.26
C LYS A 148 -2.47 -9.38 9.57
N VAL A 149 -2.82 -8.11 9.81
CA VAL A 149 -2.54 -7.43 11.09
C VAL A 149 -3.84 -6.93 11.70
N SER A 150 -4.03 -7.18 12.99
CA SER A 150 -5.19 -6.68 13.72
C SER A 150 -4.86 -6.24 15.14
N ASN A 151 -5.55 -5.21 15.63
CA ASN A 151 -5.45 -4.71 17.00
C ASN A 151 -4.05 -4.22 17.43
N VAL A 152 -3.23 -3.76 16.48
CA VAL A 152 -1.89 -3.22 16.76
C VAL A 152 -1.97 -1.69 16.74
N GLN A 153 -1.65 -1.06 17.86
CA GLN A 153 -1.64 0.39 18.02
C GLN A 153 -0.29 1.02 17.67
N GLY A 154 0.80 0.25 17.71
CA GLY A 154 2.11 0.71 17.24
C GLY A 154 2.20 0.81 15.71
N ALA A 155 3.36 1.26 15.21
CA ALA A 155 3.60 1.41 13.77
C ALA A 155 3.55 0.05 13.05
N VAL A 156 2.81 -0.02 11.94
CA VAL A 156 2.65 -1.24 11.14
C VAL A 156 3.15 -1.02 9.72
N ARG A 157 4.04 -1.91 9.29
CA ARG A 157 4.54 -2.02 7.91
C ARG A 157 4.33 -3.45 7.40
N MET A 158 3.67 -3.59 6.25
CA MET A 158 3.40 -4.89 5.63
C MET A 158 3.74 -4.84 4.14
N GLU A 159 4.61 -5.74 3.69
CA GLU A 159 5.01 -5.86 2.29
C GLU A 159 5.03 -7.33 1.87
N THR A 160 4.32 -7.65 0.79
CA THR A 160 4.34 -8.99 0.18
C THR A 160 4.56 -8.92 -1.32
N ILE A 161 5.16 -9.95 -1.92
CA ILE A 161 5.25 -10.06 -3.37
C ILE A 161 3.99 -10.73 -3.92
N SER A 162 3.58 -11.85 -3.36
CA SER A 162 2.38 -12.57 -3.79
C SER A 162 1.51 -12.90 -2.58
N GLY A 163 0.34 -12.29 -2.50
CA GLY A 163 -0.58 -12.47 -1.38
C GLY A 163 -1.33 -11.19 -1.04
N ASN A 164 -2.39 -11.35 -0.26
CA ASN A 164 -3.23 -10.24 0.14
C ASN A 164 -2.67 -9.57 1.40
N VAL A 165 -2.81 -8.25 1.50
CA VAL A 165 -2.44 -7.50 2.70
C VAL A 165 -3.71 -6.95 3.33
N THR A 166 -4.03 -7.41 4.53
CA THR A 166 -5.23 -7.01 5.26
C THR A 166 -4.87 -6.39 6.59
N SER A 167 -5.35 -5.17 6.84
CA SER A 167 -5.27 -4.54 8.15
C SER A 167 -6.63 -4.08 8.65
N SER A 168 -6.93 -4.43 9.89
CA SER A 168 -8.16 -4.03 10.58
C SER A 168 -7.86 -3.52 11.99
N THR A 169 -8.49 -2.42 12.40
CA THR A 169 -8.39 -1.92 13.78
C THR A 169 -6.93 -1.67 14.21
N SER A 170 -6.12 -1.13 13.30
CA SER A 170 -4.71 -0.82 13.55
C SER A 170 -4.45 0.63 13.15
N PRO A 171 -4.52 1.59 14.09
CA PRO A 171 -4.59 3.01 13.73
C PRO A 171 -3.35 3.52 13.00
N HIS A 172 -2.16 2.98 13.27
CA HIS A 172 -0.88 3.49 12.76
C HIS A 172 -0.25 2.60 11.68
N VAL A 173 -1.00 2.31 10.61
CA VAL A 173 -0.41 1.69 9.41
C VAL A 173 0.33 2.77 8.61
N GLU A 174 1.62 2.55 8.37
CA GLU A 174 2.45 3.44 7.55
C GLU A 174 2.51 2.95 6.10
N VAL A 175 2.72 1.65 5.92
CA VAL A 175 2.91 1.04 4.61
C VAL A 175 2.20 -0.32 4.51
N ALA A 176 1.42 -0.50 3.44
CA ALA A 176 0.75 -1.75 3.11
C ALA A 176 0.85 -2.02 1.59
N LYS A 177 1.77 -2.90 1.18
CA LYS A 177 2.05 -3.12 -0.24
C LYS A 177 2.02 -4.59 -0.62
N SER A 178 1.47 -4.86 -1.80
CA SER A 178 1.58 -6.14 -2.49
C SER A 178 2.12 -5.92 -3.90
N VAL A 179 2.74 -6.93 -4.52
CA VAL A 179 2.96 -6.91 -5.99
C VAL A 179 1.77 -7.59 -6.66
N SER A 180 1.45 -8.80 -6.24
CA SER A 180 0.35 -9.61 -6.75
C SER A 180 -0.59 -10.02 -5.62
N GLY A 181 -1.57 -9.17 -5.36
CA GLY A 181 -2.64 -9.43 -4.39
C GLY A 181 -3.36 -8.15 -4.00
N ASP A 182 -4.48 -8.33 -3.33
CA ASP A 182 -5.34 -7.23 -2.91
C ASP A 182 -4.82 -6.61 -1.60
N VAL A 183 -5.03 -5.31 -1.45
CA VAL A 183 -4.69 -4.57 -0.24
C VAL A 183 -5.97 -4.00 0.36
N ASP A 184 -6.37 -4.50 1.52
CA ASP A 184 -7.58 -4.12 2.24
C ASP A 184 -7.25 -3.48 3.58
N LEU A 185 -7.53 -2.17 3.71
CA LEU A 185 -7.33 -1.39 4.92
C LEU A 185 -8.68 -0.92 5.47
N SER A 186 -8.92 -1.15 6.77
CA SER A 186 -10.20 -0.84 7.40
C SER A 186 -10.10 -0.29 8.82
N GLY A 187 -10.73 0.86 9.07
CA GLY A 187 -10.78 1.47 10.40
C GLY A 187 -9.42 1.98 10.87
N MET A 188 -8.79 2.82 10.04
CA MET A 188 -7.45 3.36 10.27
C MET A 188 -7.55 4.83 10.72
N SER A 189 -6.70 5.24 11.66
CA SER A 189 -6.61 6.63 12.12
C SER A 189 -5.14 6.98 12.33
N VAL A 190 -4.50 7.45 11.27
CA VAL A 190 -3.06 7.69 11.19
C VAL A 190 -2.80 9.18 11.36
N ASP A 191 -1.98 9.57 12.34
CA ASP A 191 -1.63 11.00 12.54
C ASP A 191 -0.64 11.56 11.49
N GLY A 192 -0.17 10.69 10.58
CA GLY A 192 0.79 11.01 9.52
C GLY A 192 0.33 10.58 8.13
N ASP A 193 1.30 10.08 7.34
CA ASP A 193 1.09 9.61 5.98
C ASP A 193 0.92 8.08 5.94
N LEU A 194 -0.07 7.62 5.16
CA LEU A 194 -0.31 6.19 4.86
C LEU A 194 -0.05 5.94 3.37
N SER A 195 0.79 4.94 3.07
CA SER A 195 1.06 4.49 1.69
C SER A 195 0.59 3.06 1.48
N ALA A 196 -0.42 2.87 0.64
CA ALA A 196 -0.90 1.54 0.26
C ALA A 196 -0.87 1.34 -1.25
N GLY A 197 -0.49 0.15 -1.71
CA GLY A 197 -0.51 -0.11 -3.15
C GLY A 197 -0.31 -1.55 -3.57
N SER A 198 -0.75 -1.83 -4.80
CA SER A 198 -0.56 -3.11 -5.47
C SER A 198 0.02 -2.92 -6.87
N ILE A 199 0.44 -3.98 -7.56
CA ILE A 199 0.71 -3.92 -9.00
C ILE A 199 -0.44 -4.56 -9.78
N SER A 200 -0.91 -5.74 -9.38
CA SER A 200 -1.96 -6.46 -10.11
C SER A 200 -3.23 -6.76 -9.29
N GLY A 201 -3.37 -6.16 -8.11
CA GLY A 201 -4.54 -6.33 -7.25
C GLY A 201 -5.32 -5.03 -7.00
N ARG A 202 -6.49 -5.20 -6.38
CA ARG A 202 -7.35 -4.12 -5.92
C ARG A 202 -6.77 -3.48 -4.66
N VAL A 203 -6.89 -2.16 -4.54
CA VAL A 203 -6.56 -1.43 -3.32
C VAL A 203 -7.85 -0.86 -2.75
N ARG A 204 -8.21 -1.29 -1.54
CA ARG A 204 -9.41 -0.85 -0.85
C ARG A 204 -9.08 -0.23 0.50
N ALA A 205 -9.56 0.99 0.71
CA ALA A 205 -9.42 1.72 1.96
C ALA A 205 -10.81 2.13 2.46
N ARG A 206 -11.20 1.70 3.66
CA ARG A 206 -12.51 1.99 4.27
C ARG A 206 -12.36 2.62 5.65
N GLY A 207 -13.03 3.75 5.88
CA GLY A 207 -13.04 4.42 7.18
C GLY A 207 -11.63 4.83 7.61
N VAL A 208 -10.92 5.52 6.71
CA VAL A 208 -9.52 5.92 6.92
C VAL A 208 -9.45 7.41 7.24
N LYS A 209 -8.82 7.75 8.36
CA LYS A 209 -8.46 9.12 8.73
C LYS A 209 -6.94 9.24 8.69
N ALA A 210 -6.41 10.15 7.88
CA ALA A 210 -4.97 10.35 7.76
C ALA A 210 -4.65 11.78 7.37
N ARG A 211 -3.43 12.29 7.66
CA ARG A 211 -3.01 13.58 7.11
C ARG A 211 -2.75 13.46 5.62
N GLY A 212 -1.95 12.48 5.23
CA GLY A 212 -1.70 12.14 3.84
C GLY A 212 -2.07 10.69 3.53
N LEU A 213 -2.70 10.48 2.39
CA LEU A 213 -3.06 9.17 1.89
C LEU A 213 -2.55 9.00 0.46
N GLN A 214 -1.67 8.02 0.26
CA GLN A 214 -1.16 7.65 -1.05
C GLN A 214 -1.63 6.24 -1.38
N LEU A 215 -2.46 6.12 -2.42
CA LEU A 215 -3.01 4.85 -2.89
C LEU A 215 -2.65 4.64 -4.36
N GLY A 216 -2.22 3.44 -4.71
CA GLY A 216 -1.75 3.18 -6.07
C GLY A 216 -1.92 1.73 -6.51
N THR A 217 -2.36 1.52 -7.75
CA THR A 217 -2.21 0.22 -8.43
C THR A 217 -1.83 0.40 -9.90
N VAL A 218 -1.25 -0.62 -10.51
CA VAL A 218 -0.97 -0.60 -11.96
C VAL A 218 -2.12 -1.23 -12.72
N SER A 219 -2.56 -2.41 -12.30
CA SER A 219 -3.66 -3.15 -12.89
C SER A 219 -4.62 -3.59 -11.80
N GLY A 220 -5.67 -2.81 -11.59
CA GLY A 220 -6.65 -3.03 -10.54
C GLY A 220 -7.46 -1.78 -10.24
N ASP A 221 -8.56 -1.98 -9.54
CA ASP A 221 -9.39 -0.87 -9.08
C ASP A 221 -8.85 -0.31 -7.76
N VAL A 222 -9.02 0.99 -7.55
CA VAL A 222 -8.81 1.61 -6.24
C VAL A 222 -10.15 2.09 -5.73
N THR A 223 -10.59 1.55 -4.59
CA THR A 223 -11.83 1.96 -3.94
C THR A 223 -11.52 2.56 -2.59
N VAL A 224 -11.86 3.83 -2.43
CA VAL A 224 -11.71 4.57 -1.17
C VAL A 224 -13.10 4.94 -0.69
N SER A 225 -13.42 4.60 0.55
CA SER A 225 -14.73 4.91 1.13
C SER A 225 -14.59 5.45 2.54
N ASP A 226 -15.41 6.46 2.86
CA ASP A 226 -15.46 7.12 4.17
C ASP A 226 -14.07 7.63 4.62
N VAL A 227 -13.35 8.27 3.70
CA VAL A 227 -12.04 8.83 3.97
C VAL A 227 -12.13 10.28 4.44
N VAL A 228 -11.28 10.64 5.40
CA VAL A 228 -11.03 12.03 5.82
C VAL A 228 -9.53 12.27 5.82
N CYS A 229 -9.05 13.11 4.90
CA CYS A 229 -7.64 13.46 4.82
C CYS A 229 -7.38 14.88 4.33
N GLU A 230 -6.21 15.43 4.66
CA GLU A 230 -5.73 16.72 4.16
C GLU A 230 -5.14 16.57 2.75
N ARG A 231 -4.55 15.41 2.44
CA ARG A 231 -3.95 15.12 1.14
C ARG A 231 -4.28 13.72 0.67
N LEU A 232 -4.83 13.60 -0.53
CA LEU A 232 -5.06 12.32 -1.21
C LEU A 232 -4.32 12.29 -2.53
N ASP A 233 -3.51 11.26 -2.75
CA ASP A 233 -2.92 10.94 -4.05
C ASP A 233 -3.31 9.51 -4.43
N ALA A 234 -4.33 9.36 -5.27
CA ALA A 234 -4.84 8.07 -5.73
C ALA A 234 -4.51 7.86 -7.22
N LYS A 235 -3.81 6.77 -7.54
CA LYS A 235 -3.32 6.48 -8.87
C LYS A 235 -3.73 5.08 -9.36
N SER A 236 -4.16 4.98 -10.60
CA SER A 236 -4.27 3.70 -11.32
C SER A 236 -3.73 3.83 -12.74
N VAL A 237 -3.09 2.80 -13.29
CA VAL A 237 -2.72 2.78 -14.71
C VAL A 237 -3.84 2.14 -15.53
N SER A 238 -4.34 0.99 -15.08
CA SER A 238 -5.41 0.24 -15.73
C SER A 238 -6.41 -0.21 -14.68
N GLY A 239 -7.51 0.52 -14.56
CA GLY A 239 -8.57 0.25 -13.59
C GLY A 239 -9.30 1.51 -13.16
N ASN A 240 -10.43 1.30 -12.49
CA ASN A 240 -11.29 2.39 -12.07
C ASN A 240 -10.84 2.95 -10.72
N LEU A 241 -10.98 4.26 -10.58
CA LEU A 241 -10.80 4.95 -9.30
C LEU A 241 -12.17 5.34 -8.78
N GLU A 242 -12.58 4.78 -7.65
CA GLU A 242 -13.79 5.20 -6.95
C GLU A 242 -13.40 5.77 -5.59
N VAL A 243 -13.72 7.04 -5.36
CA VAL A 243 -13.43 7.73 -4.11
C VAL A 243 -14.72 8.29 -3.55
N SER A 244 -15.03 7.94 -2.31
CA SER A 244 -16.11 8.56 -1.53
C SER A 244 -15.59 9.06 -0.19
N GLY A 245 -15.95 10.31 0.15
CA GLY A 245 -15.50 10.93 1.38
C GLY A 245 -15.76 12.43 1.43
N ALA A 246 -15.46 13.00 2.60
CA ALA A 246 -15.61 14.42 2.85
C ALA A 246 -14.30 15.15 2.54
N LEU A 247 -14.42 16.30 1.86
CA LEU A 247 -13.27 17.17 1.63
C LEU A 247 -13.00 18.01 2.88
N THR A 248 -11.73 18.13 3.22
CA THR A 248 -11.25 19.01 4.28
C THR A 248 -10.94 20.39 3.70
N ARG A 249 -11.14 21.45 4.49
CA ARG A 249 -10.70 22.79 4.12
C ARG A 249 -9.18 22.76 3.92
N THR A 250 -8.68 23.44 2.88
CA THR A 250 -7.27 23.41 2.44
C THR A 250 -6.77 22.05 1.97
N GLY A 251 -7.66 21.08 1.82
CA GLY A 251 -7.31 19.74 1.36
C GLY A 251 -6.89 19.71 -0.11
N ARG A 252 -5.96 18.81 -0.44
CA ARG A 252 -5.46 18.61 -1.81
C ARG A 252 -5.69 17.18 -2.27
N TYR A 253 -6.52 17.02 -3.29
CA TYR A 253 -6.94 15.72 -3.80
C TYR A 253 -6.48 15.57 -5.25
N ASN A 254 -5.60 14.60 -5.49
CA ASN A 254 -5.08 14.25 -6.81
C ASN A 254 -5.52 12.83 -7.17
N LEU A 255 -6.39 12.72 -8.17
CA LEU A 255 -6.89 11.45 -8.68
C LEU A 255 -6.39 11.30 -10.12
N THR A 256 -5.57 10.29 -10.38
CA THR A 256 -5.00 10.08 -11.72
C THR A 256 -5.21 8.64 -12.17
N SER A 257 -5.99 8.45 -13.23
CA SER A 257 -6.06 7.18 -13.97
C SER A 257 -5.39 7.33 -15.35
N HIS A 258 -4.84 6.27 -15.93
CA HIS A 258 -4.42 6.29 -17.33
C HIS A 258 -5.50 5.64 -18.22
N SER A 259 -5.94 4.43 -17.87
CA SER A 259 -7.00 3.71 -18.56
C SER A 259 -8.04 3.23 -17.56
N GLY A 260 -9.11 4.01 -17.40
CA GLY A 260 -10.20 3.72 -16.49
C GLY A 260 -11.00 4.97 -16.13
N SER A 261 -12.21 4.75 -15.63
CA SER A 261 -13.09 5.82 -15.21
C SER A 261 -12.79 6.24 -13.77
N VAL A 262 -12.94 7.54 -13.51
CA VAL A 262 -12.78 8.11 -12.16
C VAL A 262 -14.15 8.56 -11.68
N ARG A 263 -14.62 7.97 -10.59
CA ARG A 263 -15.85 8.35 -9.91
C ARG A 263 -15.51 8.97 -8.56
N LEU A 264 -15.93 10.21 -8.37
CA LEU A 264 -15.82 10.91 -7.10
C LEU A 264 -17.22 11.17 -6.54
N ASN A 265 -17.48 10.65 -5.36
CA ASN A 265 -18.70 10.86 -4.61
C ASN A 265 -18.38 11.73 -3.39
N LEU A 266 -18.74 13.00 -3.44
CA LEU A 266 -18.48 13.96 -2.37
C LEU A 266 -19.55 13.84 -1.30
N SER A 267 -19.12 13.71 -0.03
CA SER A 267 -20.00 13.84 1.12
C SER A 267 -19.74 15.17 1.84
N GLY A 268 -20.78 16.00 1.97
CA GLY A 268 -20.70 17.30 2.63
C GLY A 268 -20.61 18.49 1.68
N ASN A 269 -20.60 19.69 2.26
CA ASN A 269 -20.82 20.96 1.55
C ASN A 269 -19.54 21.83 1.47
N THR A 270 -18.36 21.21 1.59
CA THR A 270 -17.07 21.92 1.53
C THR A 270 -16.85 22.47 0.12
N GLY A 271 -16.49 23.75 0.00
CA GLY A 271 -16.17 24.34 -1.29
C GLY A 271 -14.84 23.83 -1.84
N PHE A 272 -14.75 23.70 -3.17
CA PHE A 272 -13.55 23.21 -3.83
C PHE A 272 -13.36 23.83 -5.21
N GLU A 273 -12.10 23.99 -5.61
CA GLU A 273 -11.70 24.26 -6.98
C GLU A 273 -11.49 22.94 -7.71
N LEU A 274 -12.22 22.73 -8.81
CA LEU A 274 -12.13 21.56 -9.66
C LEU A 274 -11.28 21.83 -10.90
N ASN A 275 -10.32 20.94 -11.14
CA ASN A 275 -9.62 20.81 -12.41
C ASN A 275 -9.69 19.36 -12.89
N ALA A 276 -10.64 19.08 -13.78
CA ALA A 276 -10.86 17.75 -14.36
C ALA A 276 -10.50 17.74 -15.85
N SER A 277 -9.76 16.71 -16.28
CA SER A 277 -9.40 16.53 -17.70
C SER A 277 -9.31 15.07 -18.10
N THR A 278 -9.88 14.73 -19.26
CA THR A 278 -9.77 13.45 -19.96
C THR A 278 -9.29 13.64 -21.40
N PHE A 279 -8.50 12.72 -21.95
CA PHE A 279 -8.10 12.78 -23.36
C PHE A 279 -9.18 12.15 -24.26
N SER A 280 -9.68 10.95 -23.93
CA SER A 280 -10.64 10.19 -24.74
C SER A 280 -11.89 9.71 -23.99
N GLY A 281 -12.52 10.59 -23.21
CA GLY A 281 -13.81 10.31 -22.55
C GLY A 281 -14.65 11.57 -22.30
N SER A 282 -15.56 11.49 -21.34
CA SER A 282 -16.44 12.59 -20.94
C SER A 282 -16.28 12.96 -19.46
N VAL A 283 -16.47 14.23 -19.13
CA VAL A 283 -16.47 14.78 -17.79
C VAL A 283 -17.89 15.22 -17.47
N HIS A 284 -18.49 14.59 -16.48
CA HIS A 284 -19.82 14.90 -15.98
C HIS A 284 -19.74 15.31 -14.51
N SER A 285 -20.46 16.38 -14.16
CA SER A 285 -20.59 16.82 -12.78
C SER A 285 -22.03 17.19 -12.47
N ASP A 286 -22.56 16.61 -11.40
CA ASP A 286 -23.91 16.91 -10.87
C ASP A 286 -23.91 18.12 -9.93
N VAL A 287 -22.73 18.65 -9.60
CA VAL A 287 -22.53 19.71 -8.61
C VAL A 287 -22.61 21.08 -9.31
N PRO A 288 -23.32 22.09 -8.77
CA PRO A 288 -23.42 23.40 -9.39
C PRO A 288 -22.08 24.16 -9.29
N LEU A 289 -21.27 24.06 -10.35
CA LEU A 289 -19.96 24.70 -10.42
C LEU A 289 -20.06 26.11 -11.03
N THR A 290 -19.43 27.08 -10.39
CA THR A 290 -19.20 28.40 -10.99
C THR A 290 -18.00 28.30 -11.91
N ILE A 291 -18.23 28.36 -13.22
CA ILE A 291 -17.15 28.29 -14.22
C ILE A 291 -16.42 29.64 -14.25
N GLY A 292 -15.18 29.65 -13.78
CA GLY A 292 -14.30 30.81 -13.90
C GLY A 292 -13.73 30.90 -15.32
N GLY A 293 -14.33 31.72 -16.19
CA GLY A 293 -13.86 31.91 -17.55
C GLY A 293 -14.80 32.74 -18.43
N ASP A 294 -14.51 34.04 -18.46
CA ASP A 294 -14.86 35.11 -19.41
C ASP A 294 -16.19 35.06 -20.17
N SER A 295 -17.01 36.05 -19.87
CA SER A 295 -18.20 36.40 -20.63
C SER A 295 -17.78 37.23 -21.84
N ASP A 296 -17.25 36.60 -22.89
CA ASP A 296 -17.44 37.14 -24.24
C ASP A 296 -17.09 36.16 -25.38
N ARG A 297 -18.05 36.00 -26.31
CA ARG A 297 -17.85 35.57 -27.71
C ARG A 297 -17.39 34.14 -28.03
N ASN A 298 -18.12 33.09 -27.65
CA ASN A 298 -18.41 31.97 -28.56
C ASN A 298 -19.34 30.90 -27.96
N ARG A 299 -20.65 31.16 -27.96
CA ARG A 299 -21.67 30.18 -27.54
C ARG A 299 -21.84 28.95 -28.45
N ARG A 300 -20.92 28.62 -29.38
CA ARG A 300 -21.14 27.51 -30.34
C ARG A 300 -19.94 26.64 -30.76
N ARG A 301 -18.72 26.76 -30.21
CA ARG A 301 -17.58 26.00 -30.78
C ARG A 301 -16.54 25.31 -29.88
N PHE A 302 -16.59 25.34 -28.54
CA PHE A 302 -15.54 24.67 -27.73
C PHE A 302 -15.99 24.07 -26.39
N LEU A 303 -17.12 23.34 -26.34
CA LEU A 303 -17.40 22.44 -25.22
C LEU A 303 -17.08 21.02 -25.63
N GLY A 304 -15.79 20.71 -25.74
CA GLY A 304 -15.42 19.30 -25.61
C GLY A 304 -15.77 18.91 -24.19
N ASN A 305 -16.65 17.91 -24.00
CA ASN A 305 -16.95 17.30 -22.68
C ASN A 305 -15.70 16.65 -22.04
N ARG A 306 -14.48 17.05 -22.41
CA ARG A 306 -13.21 16.43 -22.08
C ARG A 306 -12.45 17.17 -21.00
N SER A 307 -12.80 18.41 -20.70
CA SER A 307 -12.19 19.17 -19.60
C SER A 307 -13.22 20.03 -18.91
N MET A 308 -13.10 20.15 -17.59
CA MET A 308 -13.96 20.98 -16.77
C MET A 308 -13.12 21.71 -15.73
N ARG A 309 -13.35 23.01 -15.62
CA ARG A 309 -12.82 23.85 -14.54
C ARG A 309 -13.96 24.64 -13.94
N GLY A 310 -13.97 24.73 -12.62
CA GLY A 310 -15.00 25.46 -11.91
C GLY A 310 -14.73 25.47 -10.41
N THR A 311 -15.38 26.41 -9.74
CA THR A 311 -15.32 26.52 -8.28
C THR A 311 -16.69 26.20 -7.72
N TYR A 312 -16.72 25.34 -6.71
CA TYR A 312 -17.89 25.08 -5.87
C TYR A 312 -17.73 25.79 -4.53
N GLY A 313 -18.77 26.48 -4.06
CA GLY A 313 -18.77 27.14 -2.75
C GLY A 313 -17.63 28.15 -2.56
N ASP A 314 -16.86 27.99 -1.48
CA ASP A 314 -15.75 28.89 -1.09
C ASP A 314 -14.40 28.54 -1.75
N GLY A 315 -14.31 27.49 -2.57
CA GLY A 315 -13.06 27.06 -3.20
C GLY A 315 -11.98 26.62 -2.22
N SER A 316 -12.34 26.24 -0.98
CA SER A 316 -11.37 25.98 0.09
C SER A 316 -10.51 24.72 -0.10
N ALA A 317 -10.93 23.74 -0.91
CA ALA A 317 -10.13 22.56 -1.25
C ALA A 317 -9.72 22.57 -2.73
N MET A 318 -8.60 21.92 -3.07
CA MET A 318 -8.16 21.78 -4.47
C MET A 318 -8.32 20.33 -4.93
N LEU A 319 -9.11 20.14 -5.98
CA LEU A 319 -9.41 18.84 -6.55
C LEU A 319 -8.92 18.76 -8.00
N THR A 320 -7.96 17.87 -8.23
CA THR A 320 -7.40 17.61 -9.55
C THR A 320 -7.68 16.18 -9.97
N ILE A 321 -8.41 16.02 -11.08
CA ILE A 321 -8.78 14.71 -11.60
C ILE A 321 -8.28 14.59 -13.03
N ARG A 322 -7.48 13.56 -13.30
CA ARG A 322 -6.97 13.29 -14.65
C ARG A 322 -7.25 11.84 -15.04
N THR A 323 -7.75 11.65 -16.24
CA THR A 323 -7.72 10.35 -16.91
C THR A 323 -7.21 10.52 -18.33
N PHE A 324 -6.58 9.50 -18.93
CA PHE A 324 -6.24 9.54 -20.35
C PHE A 324 -7.38 8.94 -21.16
N SER A 325 -7.78 7.72 -20.83
CA SER A 325 -8.92 7.03 -21.43
C SER A 325 -9.92 6.60 -20.37
N GLY A 326 -11.08 7.26 -20.35
CA GLY A 326 -12.17 6.97 -19.42
C GLY A 326 -12.99 8.21 -19.08
N ASP A 327 -14.11 7.97 -18.42
CA ASP A 327 -15.03 9.03 -17.99
C ASP A 327 -14.68 9.52 -16.59
N ILE A 328 -14.93 10.80 -16.35
CA ILE A 328 -14.85 11.42 -15.03
C ILE A 328 -16.28 11.75 -14.61
N VAL A 329 -16.73 11.17 -13.50
CA VAL A 329 -18.05 11.44 -12.93
C VAL A 329 -17.87 11.99 -11.52
N ILE A 330 -18.43 13.17 -11.29
CA ILE A 330 -18.40 13.85 -9.99
C ILE A 330 -19.83 14.03 -9.54
N SER A 331 -20.19 13.33 -8.47
CA SER A 331 -21.51 13.43 -7.86
C SER A 331 -21.40 14.01 -6.45
N GLY A 332 -22.30 14.93 -6.13
CA GLY A 332 -22.49 15.48 -4.79
C GLY A 332 -23.84 15.04 -4.22
N LYS A 333 -23.96 15.05 -2.89
CA LYS A 333 -25.21 14.81 -2.17
C LYS A 333 -25.70 16.09 -1.50
#